data_AF-A0A7W0V5S4-F1
#
_entry.id   AF-A0A7W0V5S4-F1
#
_cell.length_a   1.000
_cell.length_b   1.000
_cell.length_c   1.000
_cell.angle_alpha   90.00
_cell.angle_beta   90.00
_cell.angle_gamma   90.00
#
_symmetry.space_group_name_H-M   'P 1'
#
loop_
_entity.id
_entity.type
_entity.pdbx_description
1 polymer ?
#
loop_
_entity_poly.entity_id
_entity_poly.type
_entity_poly.pdbx_seq_one_letter_code
_entity_poly.pdbx_strand_id
1 'polypeptide(L)'
;DHVPADPGFGFYRPDAYLRELDRARDQFAGELTVLRGAEVDFNQGTTELVEKFFAEYGKEYDFVIGSVHYAPDGAMIFPDYFADRMQDDVFLPYLDQVQMAVESGWFDSIGHLDLPKRYAPKTHRDYDPLRYRDRLISIFDAMIDRGVAFEINTSGLRQTPKTSMPGPAVVRWYAERGGTMITTGTDSHAAQTVGAGLMKTLDMLTLCGIDDVASFRHRQASPVPIASLQSRES
;
A
#
# COMPACT_ATOMS: atom_id res chain seq x y z
N ASP A 1 -5.70 -13.77 -10.79
CA ASP A 1 -5.94 -15.14 -11.29
C ASP A 1 -4.95 -16.19 -10.79
N HIS A 2 -4.40 -16.09 -9.58
CA HIS A 2 -3.31 -16.98 -9.15
C HIS A 2 -3.60 -17.91 -7.99
N VAL A 3 -4.39 -17.47 -7.02
CA VAL A 3 -4.64 -18.28 -5.83
C VAL A 3 -6.15 -18.51 -5.74
N PRO A 4 -6.65 -19.71 -6.08
CA PRO A 4 -8.09 -20.02 -6.00
C PRO A 4 -8.69 -19.87 -4.60
N ALA A 5 -7.85 -19.83 -3.56
CA ALA A 5 -8.26 -19.55 -2.20
C ALA A 5 -8.53 -18.05 -1.94
N ASP A 6 -8.10 -17.16 -2.84
CA ASP A 6 -8.41 -15.74 -2.79
C ASP A 6 -9.92 -15.53 -3.08
N PRO A 7 -10.67 -14.90 -2.17
CA PRO A 7 -12.08 -14.57 -2.40
C PRO A 7 -12.33 -13.72 -3.65
N GLY A 8 -11.34 -12.94 -4.10
CA GLY A 8 -11.37 -12.11 -5.30
C GLY A 8 -10.96 -12.83 -6.60
N PHE A 9 -10.58 -14.12 -6.52
CA PHE A 9 -10.15 -14.88 -7.69
C PHE A 9 -11.21 -14.90 -8.80
N GLY A 10 -10.79 -14.52 -10.02
CA GLY A 10 -11.65 -14.58 -11.21
C GLY A 10 -12.72 -13.49 -11.28
N PHE A 11 -12.75 -12.51 -10.36
CA PHE A 11 -13.71 -11.40 -10.37
C PHE A 11 -13.21 -10.17 -11.12
N TYR A 12 -11.90 -9.98 -11.24
CA TYR A 12 -11.35 -8.83 -11.97
C TYR A 12 -11.67 -8.94 -13.47
N ARG A 13 -12.27 -7.88 -14.00
CA ARG A 13 -12.69 -7.74 -15.40
C ARG A 13 -12.17 -6.39 -15.91
N PRO A 14 -10.92 -6.31 -16.40
CA PRO A 14 -10.20 -5.05 -16.65
C PRO A 14 -11.01 -4.07 -17.50
N ASP A 15 -11.48 -4.49 -18.67
CA ASP A 15 -12.21 -3.59 -19.57
C ASP A 15 -13.53 -3.09 -18.97
N ALA A 16 -14.22 -3.92 -18.20
CA ALA A 16 -15.46 -3.51 -17.53
C ALA A 16 -15.16 -2.51 -16.40
N TYR A 17 -14.13 -2.79 -15.61
CA TYR A 17 -13.67 -1.93 -14.54
C TYR A 17 -13.24 -0.55 -15.06
N LEU A 18 -12.40 -0.49 -16.08
CA LEU A 18 -11.94 0.77 -16.68
C LEU A 18 -13.11 1.59 -17.25
N ARG A 19 -14.08 0.95 -17.90
CA ARG A 19 -15.29 1.63 -18.39
C ARG A 19 -16.14 2.23 -17.27
N GLU A 20 -16.30 1.54 -16.14
CA GLU A 20 -17.05 2.10 -15.01
C GLU A 20 -16.33 3.29 -14.37
N LEU A 21 -14.99 3.24 -14.29
CA LEU A 21 -14.20 4.37 -13.81
C LEU A 21 -14.33 5.58 -14.74
N ASP A 22 -14.33 5.38 -16.06
CA ASP A 22 -14.55 6.47 -17.02
C ASP A 22 -15.95 7.08 -16.87
N ARG A 23 -16.98 6.25 -16.70
CA ARG A 23 -18.34 6.73 -16.44
C ARG A 23 -18.42 7.56 -15.16
N ALA A 24 -17.80 7.10 -14.08
CA ALA A 24 -17.74 7.83 -12.83
C ALA A 24 -16.97 9.15 -12.97
N ARG A 25 -15.86 9.13 -13.71
CA ARG A 25 -15.07 10.34 -14.02
C ARG A 25 -15.90 11.38 -14.77
N ASP A 26 -16.65 10.96 -15.78
CA ASP A 26 -17.52 11.85 -16.56
C ASP A 26 -18.68 12.37 -15.71
N GLN A 27 -19.29 11.50 -14.90
CA GLN A 27 -20.42 11.84 -14.04
C GLN A 27 -20.08 12.89 -12.99
N PHE A 28 -18.86 12.83 -12.41
CA PHE A 28 -18.43 13.74 -11.34
C PHE A 28 -17.39 14.77 -11.83
N ALA A 29 -17.33 15.02 -13.13
CA ALA A 29 -16.39 15.96 -13.72
C ALA A 29 -16.55 17.38 -13.12
N GLY A 30 -15.44 17.95 -12.65
CA GLY A 30 -15.42 19.27 -11.99
C GLY A 30 -15.72 19.24 -10.48
N GLU A 31 -16.25 18.13 -9.96
CA GLU A 31 -16.53 17.95 -8.52
C GLU A 31 -15.51 17.00 -7.86
N LEU A 32 -15.22 15.88 -8.51
CA LEU A 32 -14.31 14.85 -8.01
C LEU A 32 -13.31 14.45 -9.09
N THR A 33 -12.04 14.36 -8.71
CA THR A 33 -11.05 13.70 -9.56
C THR A 33 -11.15 12.19 -9.36
N VAL A 34 -11.54 11.47 -10.41
CA VAL A 34 -11.54 10.00 -10.45
C VAL A 34 -10.37 9.51 -11.30
N LEU A 35 -9.47 8.75 -10.68
CA LEU A 35 -8.28 8.17 -11.32
C LEU A 35 -8.49 6.67 -11.55
N ARG A 36 -7.86 6.14 -12.60
CA ARG A 36 -7.79 4.70 -12.83
C ARG A 36 -6.68 4.11 -11.95
N GLY A 37 -7.07 3.45 -10.87
CA GLY A 37 -6.16 2.80 -9.93
C GLY A 37 -6.21 1.28 -10.04
N ALA A 38 -5.12 0.61 -9.70
CA ALA A 38 -5.13 -0.83 -9.41
C ALA A 38 -4.27 -1.12 -8.18
N GLU A 39 -4.65 -2.13 -7.41
CA GLU A 39 -3.78 -2.78 -6.44
C GLU A 39 -3.47 -4.18 -6.98
N VAL A 40 -2.18 -4.49 -7.10
CA VAL A 40 -1.68 -5.69 -7.76
C VAL A 40 -0.79 -6.44 -6.78
N ASP A 41 -1.12 -7.71 -6.57
CA ASP A 41 -0.33 -8.60 -5.74
C ASP A 41 1.06 -8.85 -6.31
N PHE A 42 2.07 -8.73 -5.46
CA PHE A 42 3.40 -9.24 -5.70
C PHE A 42 3.63 -10.51 -4.88
N ASN A 43 4.01 -11.57 -5.59
CA ASN A 43 4.64 -12.76 -5.03
C ASN A 43 5.69 -13.25 -6.04
N GLN A 44 6.81 -13.78 -5.56
CA GLN A 44 7.85 -14.27 -6.47
C GLN A 44 7.32 -15.33 -7.45
N GLY A 45 6.40 -16.18 -7.00
CA GLY A 45 5.75 -17.21 -7.82
C GLY A 45 4.71 -16.69 -8.82
N THR A 46 4.36 -15.39 -8.78
CA THR A 46 3.34 -14.78 -9.66
C THR A 46 3.90 -13.73 -10.62
N THR A 47 5.22 -13.55 -10.64
CA THR A 47 5.92 -12.53 -11.43
C THR A 47 5.54 -12.54 -12.92
N GLU A 48 5.38 -13.72 -13.54
CA GLU A 48 4.98 -13.82 -14.95
C GLU A 48 3.58 -13.25 -15.24
N LEU A 49 2.59 -13.43 -14.36
CA LEU A 49 1.27 -12.81 -14.59
C LEU A 49 1.26 -11.33 -14.22
N VAL A 50 2.07 -10.90 -13.25
CA VAL A 50 2.25 -9.47 -12.97
C VAL A 50 2.83 -8.78 -14.20
N GLU A 51 3.88 -9.34 -14.80
CA GLU A 51 4.47 -8.84 -16.04
C GLU A 51 3.44 -8.80 -17.18
N LYS A 52 2.67 -9.87 -17.36
CA LYS A 52 1.59 -9.91 -18.36
C LYS A 52 0.55 -8.81 -18.12
N PHE A 53 0.13 -8.60 -16.88
CA PHE A 53 -0.82 -7.53 -16.52
C PHE A 53 -0.29 -6.17 -16.93
N PHE A 54 0.98 -5.86 -16.62
CA PHE A 54 1.57 -4.58 -17.00
C PHE A 54 1.78 -4.43 -18.50
N ALA A 55 2.12 -5.50 -19.21
CA ALA A 55 2.24 -5.49 -20.67
C ALA A 55 0.89 -5.21 -21.36
N GLU A 56 -0.20 -5.75 -20.82
CA GLU A 56 -1.54 -5.63 -21.41
C GLU A 56 -2.27 -4.34 -20.99
N TYR A 57 -2.22 -3.99 -19.70
CA TYR A 57 -3.03 -2.92 -19.12
C TYR A 57 -2.24 -1.81 -18.43
N GLY A 58 -0.92 -1.96 -18.24
CA GLY A 58 -0.13 -1.05 -17.41
C GLY A 58 -0.19 0.43 -17.82
N LYS A 59 -0.45 0.72 -19.11
CA LYS A 59 -0.59 2.09 -19.65
C LYS A 59 -1.97 2.69 -19.46
N GLU A 60 -2.98 1.88 -19.13
CA GLU A 60 -4.36 2.32 -18.90
C GLU A 60 -4.56 2.90 -17.50
N TYR A 61 -3.60 2.66 -16.60
CA TYR A 61 -3.65 3.03 -15.19
C TYR A 61 -2.95 4.36 -14.90
N ASP A 62 -3.59 5.18 -14.06
CA ASP A 62 -3.02 6.40 -13.51
C ASP A 62 -2.09 6.10 -12.32
N PHE A 63 -2.40 5.06 -11.55
CA PHE A 63 -1.73 4.71 -10.31
C PHE A 63 -1.83 3.20 -10.04
N VAL A 64 -0.71 2.56 -9.71
CA VAL A 64 -0.67 1.14 -9.35
C VAL A 64 0.04 0.92 -8.03
N ILE A 65 -0.69 0.35 -7.06
CA ILE A 65 -0.15 -0.13 -5.79
C ILE A 65 0.35 -1.56 -5.98
N GLY A 66 1.55 -1.86 -5.50
CA GLY A 66 2.06 -3.22 -5.32
C GLY A 66 1.90 -3.67 -3.88
N SER A 67 1.20 -4.77 -3.65
CA SER A 67 0.94 -5.28 -2.30
C SER A 67 1.41 -6.71 -2.14
N VAL A 68 1.91 -7.07 -0.96
CA VAL A 68 2.25 -8.45 -0.62
C VAL A 68 1.16 -8.99 0.30
N HIS A 69 0.31 -9.87 -0.20
CA HIS A 69 -0.72 -10.55 0.63
C HIS A 69 -0.39 -12.02 0.91
N TYR A 70 0.58 -12.56 0.19
CA TYR A 70 0.95 -13.96 0.20
C TYR A 70 2.36 -14.14 0.76
N ALA A 71 2.55 -15.17 1.57
CA ALA A 71 3.86 -15.65 1.96
C ALA A 71 4.60 -16.28 0.75
N PRO A 72 5.92 -16.50 0.84
CA PRO A 72 6.69 -17.03 -0.29
C PRO A 72 6.20 -18.39 -0.81
N ASP A 73 5.54 -19.18 0.03
CA ASP A 73 4.92 -20.47 -0.33
C ASP A 73 3.54 -20.32 -1.01
N GLY A 74 3.07 -19.09 -1.22
CA GLY A 74 1.77 -18.77 -1.82
C GLY A 74 0.59 -18.83 -0.85
N ALA A 75 0.81 -19.08 0.45
CA ALA A 75 -0.26 -19.02 1.44
C ALA A 75 -0.62 -17.57 1.79
N MET A 76 -1.92 -17.26 1.93
CA MET A 76 -2.35 -15.92 2.37
C MET A 76 -1.89 -15.65 3.81
N ILE A 77 -1.41 -14.43 4.05
CA ILE A 77 -0.98 -13.98 5.38
C ILE A 77 -2.23 -13.57 6.18
N PHE A 78 -2.94 -14.57 6.67
CA PHE A 78 -4.07 -14.44 7.58
C PHE A 78 -3.74 -15.01 8.96
N PRO A 79 -4.61 -14.86 9.97
CA PRO A 79 -4.31 -15.33 11.33
C PRO A 79 -3.86 -16.80 11.40
N ASP A 80 -4.41 -17.67 10.54
CA ASP A 80 -4.05 -19.08 10.47
C ASP A 80 -2.60 -19.32 10.02
N TYR A 81 -2.01 -18.39 9.24
CA TYR A 81 -0.61 -18.48 8.84
C TYR A 81 0.35 -18.38 10.04
N PHE A 82 -0.09 -17.75 11.13
CA PHE A 82 0.68 -17.61 12.38
C PHE A 82 0.54 -18.80 13.33
N ALA A 83 -0.30 -19.81 13.04
CA ALA A 83 -0.61 -20.89 13.98
C ALA A 83 0.63 -21.61 14.53
N ASP A 84 1.59 -21.92 13.65
CA ASP A 84 2.82 -22.64 13.98
C ASP A 84 4.09 -21.82 13.66
N ARG A 85 3.96 -20.49 13.57
CA ARG A 85 5.04 -19.58 13.14
C ARG A 85 5.27 -18.48 14.17
N MET A 86 6.53 -18.19 14.45
CA MET A 86 6.91 -17.01 15.22
C MET A 86 6.76 -15.75 14.35
N GLN A 87 6.81 -14.57 14.97
CA GLN A 87 6.75 -13.30 14.22
C GLN A 87 7.80 -13.22 13.11
N ASP A 88 9.07 -13.56 13.37
CA ASP A 88 10.15 -13.46 12.38
C ASP A 88 9.92 -14.36 11.17
N ASP A 89 9.33 -15.55 11.39
CA ASP A 89 9.01 -16.52 10.33
C ASP A 89 7.96 -15.98 9.34
N VAL A 90 7.24 -14.91 9.72
CA VAL A 90 6.25 -14.25 8.87
C VAL A 90 6.77 -12.90 8.37
N PHE A 91 7.31 -12.06 9.25
CA PHE A 91 7.70 -10.69 8.92
C PHE A 91 8.94 -10.63 8.04
N LEU A 92 9.99 -11.42 8.30
CA LEU A 92 11.21 -11.34 7.51
C LEU A 92 10.96 -11.76 6.05
N PRO A 93 10.32 -12.92 5.76
CA PRO A 93 10.04 -13.30 4.38
C PRO A 93 9.01 -12.38 3.69
N TYR A 94 8.10 -11.77 4.45
CA TYR A 94 7.22 -10.73 3.93
C TYR A 94 8.00 -9.48 3.50
N LEU A 95 8.93 -8.99 4.33
CA LEU A 95 9.80 -7.85 4.00
C LEU A 95 10.78 -8.18 2.87
N ASP A 96 11.17 -9.44 2.70
CA ASP A 96 11.90 -9.92 1.52
C ASP A 96 11.08 -9.71 0.24
N GLN A 97 9.82 -10.14 0.23
CA GLN A 97 8.97 -9.93 -0.93
C GLN A 97 8.65 -8.45 -1.19
N VAL A 98 8.49 -7.64 -0.15
CA VAL A 98 8.36 -6.19 -0.29
C VAL A 98 9.58 -5.58 -0.99
N GLN A 99 10.80 -5.96 -0.58
CA GLN A 99 12.03 -5.51 -1.24
C GLN A 99 12.01 -5.88 -2.74
N MET A 100 11.66 -7.13 -3.06
CA MET A 100 11.59 -7.60 -4.44
C MET A 100 10.50 -6.86 -5.25
N ALA A 101 9.37 -6.51 -4.61
CA ALA A 101 8.32 -5.71 -5.24
C ALA A 101 8.83 -4.31 -5.59
N VAL A 102 9.56 -3.65 -4.69
CA VAL A 102 10.22 -2.36 -4.96
C VAL A 102 11.23 -2.48 -6.10
N GLU A 103 12.04 -3.53 -6.08
CA GLU A 103 13.11 -3.74 -7.06
C GLU A 103 12.61 -4.13 -8.45
N SER A 104 11.38 -4.65 -8.56
CA SER A 104 10.77 -5.04 -9.83
C SER A 104 10.56 -3.88 -10.82
N GLY A 105 10.43 -2.64 -10.30
CA GLY A 105 10.12 -1.46 -11.11
C GLY A 105 8.68 -1.43 -11.64
N TRP A 106 7.81 -2.30 -11.16
CA TRP A 106 6.43 -2.40 -11.64
C TRP A 106 5.45 -1.45 -10.97
N PHE A 107 5.69 -1.03 -9.72
CA PHE A 107 4.69 -0.35 -8.91
C PHE A 107 5.03 1.11 -8.65
N ASP A 108 3.99 1.93 -8.51
CA ASP A 108 4.13 3.36 -8.20
C ASP A 108 4.24 3.59 -6.69
N SER A 109 3.53 2.76 -5.91
CA SER A 109 3.54 2.76 -4.44
C SER A 109 3.46 1.34 -3.90
N ILE A 110 4.09 1.06 -2.76
CA ILE A 110 3.93 -0.20 -2.03
C ILE A 110 2.80 -0.08 -1.00
N GLY A 111 1.84 -0.99 -1.04
CA GLY A 111 0.70 -1.04 -0.12
C GLY A 111 1.12 -1.44 1.30
N HIS A 112 0.44 -0.86 2.30
CA HIS A 112 0.54 -1.18 3.74
C HIS A 112 1.81 -1.95 4.17
N LEU A 113 2.93 -1.23 4.27
CA LEU A 113 4.29 -1.76 4.35
C LEU A 113 4.54 -2.80 5.47
N ASP A 114 3.73 -2.83 6.52
CA ASP A 114 3.84 -3.78 7.64
C ASP A 114 2.56 -4.59 7.90
N LEU A 115 1.84 -4.94 6.82
CA LEU A 115 0.58 -5.71 6.82
C LEU A 115 0.51 -6.87 7.82
N PRO A 116 1.54 -7.73 8.02
CA PRO A 116 1.40 -8.91 8.88
C PRO A 116 0.92 -8.58 10.30
N LYS A 117 1.20 -7.37 10.81
CA LYS A 117 0.71 -6.92 12.14
C LYS A 117 -0.82 -6.85 12.23
N ARG A 118 -1.54 -6.70 11.10
CA ARG A 118 -3.01 -6.73 11.02
C ARG A 118 -3.56 -8.07 11.52
N TYR A 119 -2.88 -9.16 11.15
CA TYR A 119 -3.34 -10.52 11.34
C TYR A 119 -2.60 -11.27 12.46
N ALA A 120 -1.54 -10.67 13.01
CA ALA A 120 -0.81 -11.24 14.14
C ALA A 120 -1.76 -11.54 15.33
N PRO A 121 -1.75 -12.78 15.88
CA PRO A 121 -2.60 -13.16 17.00
C PRO A 121 -2.17 -12.43 18.29
N LYS A 122 -2.99 -12.53 19.35
CA LYS A 122 -2.70 -11.91 20.66
C LYS A 122 -1.32 -12.29 21.23
N THR A 123 -0.91 -13.53 21.01
CA THR A 123 0.39 -14.07 21.45
C THR A 123 1.59 -13.43 20.73
N HIS A 124 1.34 -12.78 19.60
CA HIS A 124 2.32 -12.15 18.73
C HIS A 124 1.98 -10.66 18.50
N ARG A 125 1.22 -10.03 19.41
CA ARG A 125 0.72 -8.66 19.22
C ARG A 125 1.73 -7.57 19.59
N ASP A 126 2.85 -7.95 20.18
CA ASP A 126 3.98 -7.07 20.47
C ASP A 126 4.80 -6.84 19.19
N TYR A 127 4.13 -6.38 18.13
CA TYR A 127 4.83 -5.92 16.93
C TYR A 127 5.62 -4.66 17.31
N ASP A 128 6.94 -4.83 17.39
CA ASP A 128 7.87 -3.71 17.52
C ASP A 128 8.56 -3.50 16.16
N PRO A 129 8.26 -2.40 15.44
CA PRO A 129 8.94 -2.11 14.17
C PRO A 129 10.46 -1.96 14.34
N LEU A 130 10.97 -1.68 15.55
CA LEU A 130 12.40 -1.55 15.81
C LEU A 130 13.15 -2.85 15.53
N ARG A 131 12.52 -4.01 15.76
CA ARG A 131 13.09 -5.34 15.47
C ARG A 131 13.43 -5.52 13.98
N TYR A 132 12.71 -4.82 13.11
CA TYR A 132 12.88 -4.90 11.66
C TYR A 132 13.48 -3.63 11.05
N ARG A 133 13.99 -2.70 11.87
CA ARG A 133 14.43 -1.38 11.42
C ARG A 133 15.50 -1.45 10.34
N ASP A 134 16.52 -2.29 10.49
CA ASP A 134 17.59 -2.40 9.50
C ASP A 134 17.07 -2.93 8.15
N ARG A 135 16.08 -3.84 8.21
CA ARG A 135 15.44 -4.34 7.00
C ARG A 135 14.58 -3.27 6.33
N LEU A 136 13.81 -2.52 7.12
CA LEU A 136 13.02 -1.39 6.63
C LEU A 136 13.91 -0.30 6.02
N ILE A 137 15.07 0.01 6.63
CA ILE A 137 16.03 0.96 6.06
C ILE A 137 16.51 0.51 4.67
N SER A 138 16.81 -0.78 4.50
CA SER A 138 17.21 -1.32 3.19
C SER A 138 16.11 -1.14 2.12
N ILE A 139 14.84 -1.34 2.51
CA ILE A 139 13.68 -1.11 1.65
C ILE A 139 13.52 0.38 1.34
N PHE A 140 13.67 1.26 2.33
CA PHE A 140 13.61 2.71 2.13
C PHE A 140 14.66 3.21 1.16
N ASP A 141 15.90 2.74 1.30
CA ASP A 141 16.99 3.10 0.38
C ASP A 141 16.63 2.69 -1.06
N ALA A 142 16.11 1.47 -1.26
CA ALA A 142 15.67 1.02 -2.57
C ALA A 142 14.49 1.83 -3.13
N MET A 143 13.52 2.19 -2.28
CA MET A 143 12.38 3.04 -2.64
C MET A 143 12.83 4.44 -3.07
N ILE A 144 13.72 5.07 -2.29
CA ILE A 144 14.26 6.40 -2.56
C ILE A 144 15.04 6.40 -3.88
N ASP A 145 15.94 5.42 -4.06
CA ASP A 145 16.79 5.31 -5.25
C ASP A 145 15.97 5.11 -6.54
N ARG A 146 14.85 4.37 -6.45
CA ARG A 146 14.00 4.03 -7.61
C ARG A 146 12.83 4.97 -7.81
N GLY A 147 12.61 5.86 -6.86
CA GLY A 147 11.45 6.73 -6.87
C GLY A 147 10.12 5.96 -6.70
N VAL A 148 10.08 4.96 -5.83
CA VAL A 148 8.85 4.22 -5.48
C VAL A 148 8.30 4.75 -4.15
N ALA A 149 7.00 5.07 -4.11
CA ALA A 149 6.33 5.51 -2.89
C ALA A 149 5.96 4.32 -1.98
N PHE A 150 5.47 4.61 -0.78
CA PHE A 150 4.65 3.63 -0.04
C PHE A 150 3.40 4.28 0.56
N GLU A 151 2.39 3.45 0.78
CA GLU A 151 1.11 3.85 1.31
C GLU A 151 1.13 3.92 2.84
N ILE A 152 0.61 5.01 3.41
CA ILE A 152 0.09 5.01 4.77
C ILE A 152 -1.38 4.60 4.73
N ASN A 153 -1.61 3.35 5.07
CA ASN A 153 -2.93 2.75 5.06
C ASN A 153 -3.66 3.01 6.39
N THR A 154 -4.81 3.69 6.34
CA THR A 154 -5.54 4.10 7.53
C THR A 154 -6.48 3.01 8.08
N SER A 155 -6.69 1.92 7.34
CA SER A 155 -7.56 0.82 7.80
C SER A 155 -7.10 0.21 9.12
N GLY A 156 -5.79 0.21 9.38
CA GLY A 156 -5.20 -0.26 10.63
C GLY A 156 -5.73 0.44 11.89
N LEU A 157 -6.19 1.70 11.76
CA LEU A 157 -6.84 2.45 12.85
C LEU A 157 -8.16 1.79 13.29
N ARG A 158 -8.89 1.20 12.35
CA ARG A 158 -10.18 0.54 12.59
C ARG A 158 -10.01 -0.93 12.99
N GLN A 159 -8.85 -1.51 12.75
CA GLN A 159 -8.56 -2.94 12.91
C GLN A 159 -7.73 -3.23 14.17
N THR A 160 -7.17 -4.44 14.25
CA THR A 160 -6.32 -4.89 15.36
C THR A 160 -5.13 -3.99 15.66
N PRO A 161 -4.41 -3.40 14.67
CA PRO A 161 -3.20 -2.61 14.95
C PRO A 161 -3.46 -1.33 15.74
N LYS A 162 -4.67 -0.73 15.64
CA LYS A 162 -5.03 0.57 16.24
C LYS A 162 -4.09 1.72 15.86
N THR A 163 -3.35 1.56 14.76
CA THR A 163 -2.42 2.51 14.17
C THR A 163 -2.43 2.32 12.66
N SER A 164 -1.96 3.31 11.89
CA SER A 164 -1.81 3.17 10.44
C SER A 164 -0.82 2.06 10.06
N MET A 165 -0.84 1.64 8.81
CA MET A 165 0.10 0.65 8.27
C MET A 165 0.91 1.27 7.12
N PRO A 166 2.19 1.63 7.32
CA PRO A 166 2.93 1.53 8.58
C PRO A 166 2.59 2.61 9.60
N GLY A 167 3.11 2.43 10.83
CA GLY A 167 2.92 3.37 11.94
C GLY A 167 3.94 4.53 11.95
N PRO A 168 3.79 5.52 12.85
CA PRO A 168 4.57 6.76 12.84
C PRO A 168 6.09 6.57 12.95
N ALA A 169 6.56 5.57 13.70
CA ALA A 169 8.00 5.31 13.85
C ALA A 169 8.67 4.98 12.52
N VAL A 170 7.99 4.17 11.69
CA VAL A 170 8.46 3.73 10.36
C VAL A 170 8.49 4.93 9.41
N VAL A 171 7.45 5.78 9.44
CA VAL A 171 7.40 7.02 8.67
C VAL A 171 8.54 7.96 9.04
N ARG A 172 8.80 8.14 10.34
CA ARG A 172 9.89 9.00 10.79
C ARG A 172 11.26 8.49 10.32
N TRP A 173 11.50 7.18 10.37
CA TRP A 173 12.74 6.61 9.85
C TRP A 173 12.90 6.83 8.34
N TYR A 174 11.82 6.69 7.56
CA TYR A 174 11.85 6.98 6.14
C TYR A 174 12.21 8.46 5.86
N ALA A 175 11.59 9.39 6.58
CA ALA A 175 11.89 10.82 6.48
C ALA A 175 13.35 11.13 6.90
N GLU A 176 13.85 10.51 7.98
CA GLU A 176 15.25 10.62 8.43
C GLU A 176 16.26 10.11 7.39
N ARG A 177 15.83 9.20 6.49
CA ARG A 177 16.64 8.73 5.34
C ARG A 177 16.55 9.63 4.12
N GLY A 178 15.79 10.73 4.18
CA GLY A 178 15.58 11.66 3.07
C GLY A 178 14.43 11.27 2.14
N GLY A 179 13.60 10.30 2.54
CA GLY A 179 12.44 9.90 1.78
C GLY A 179 11.30 10.91 1.85
N THR A 180 10.61 11.13 0.73
CA THR A 180 9.52 12.12 0.61
C THR A 180 8.26 11.59 -0.07
N MET A 181 8.32 10.40 -0.68
CA MET A 181 7.22 9.89 -1.50
C MET A 181 6.30 8.96 -0.72
N ILE A 182 5.19 9.52 -0.28
CA ILE A 182 4.17 8.83 0.50
C ILE A 182 2.79 9.01 -0.14
N THR A 183 2.06 7.92 -0.32
CA THR A 183 0.63 7.96 -0.65
C THR A 183 -0.20 7.72 0.61
N THR A 184 -1.47 8.12 0.62
CA THR A 184 -2.40 7.79 1.72
C THR A 184 -3.64 7.10 1.17
N GLY A 185 -4.13 6.10 1.89
CA GLY A 185 -5.26 5.29 1.44
C GLY A 185 -6.02 4.68 2.60
N THR A 186 -7.31 4.42 2.40
CA THR A 186 -8.20 3.98 3.49
C THR A 186 -8.49 2.49 3.50
N ASP A 187 -8.14 1.81 2.41
CA ASP A 187 -8.47 0.41 2.15
C ASP A 187 -9.95 0.12 2.48
N SER A 188 -10.81 0.93 1.85
CA SER A 188 -12.24 0.96 2.09
C SER A 188 -12.95 0.01 1.15
N HIS A 189 -13.62 -0.98 1.74
CA HIS A 189 -14.50 -1.91 1.05
C HIS A 189 -15.99 -1.53 1.17
N ALA A 190 -16.26 -0.34 1.73
CA ALA A 190 -17.60 0.23 1.87
C ALA A 190 -17.51 1.77 1.80
N ALA A 191 -18.53 2.42 1.23
CA ALA A 191 -18.56 3.87 1.05
C ALA A 191 -18.38 4.64 2.37
N GLN A 192 -18.91 4.11 3.47
CA GLN A 192 -18.91 4.75 4.79
C GLN A 192 -17.52 4.88 5.42
N THR A 193 -16.53 4.12 4.93
CA THR A 193 -15.16 4.18 5.46
C THR A 193 -14.22 5.00 4.59
N VAL A 194 -14.69 5.52 3.44
CA VAL A 194 -13.91 6.42 2.60
C VAL A 194 -13.55 7.67 3.38
N GLY A 195 -12.28 8.08 3.30
CA GLY A 195 -11.73 9.20 4.08
C GLY A 195 -11.41 8.89 5.55
N ALA A 196 -11.85 7.74 6.10
CA ALA A 196 -11.72 7.47 7.52
C ALA A 196 -10.25 7.44 7.97
N GLY A 197 -9.89 8.36 8.88
CA GLY A 197 -8.55 8.45 9.46
C GLY A 197 -7.51 9.19 8.61
N LEU A 198 -7.88 9.76 7.45
CA LEU A 198 -6.95 10.53 6.62
C LEU A 198 -6.44 11.77 7.35
N MET A 199 -7.30 12.59 7.97
CA MET A 199 -6.87 13.80 8.69
C MET A 199 -5.85 13.51 9.80
N LYS A 200 -6.12 12.50 10.63
CA LYS A 200 -5.16 12.05 11.66
C LYS A 200 -3.83 11.58 11.03
N THR A 201 -3.89 10.99 9.85
CA THR A 201 -2.70 10.53 9.11
C THR A 201 -1.90 11.70 8.56
N LEU A 202 -2.57 12.72 8.00
CA LEU A 202 -1.95 13.95 7.53
C LEU A 202 -1.24 14.68 8.68
N ASP A 203 -1.89 14.81 9.84
CA ASP A 203 -1.28 15.42 11.03
C ASP A 203 -0.01 14.64 11.47
N MET A 204 -0.08 13.31 11.43
CA MET A 204 1.05 12.44 11.76
C MET A 204 2.21 12.59 10.78
N LEU A 205 1.93 12.71 9.48
CA LEU A 205 2.94 12.96 8.45
C LEU A 205 3.67 14.28 8.69
N THR A 206 2.94 15.36 8.95
CA THR A 206 3.53 16.67 9.29
C THR A 206 4.40 16.59 10.54
N LEU A 207 3.98 15.87 11.58
CA LEU A 207 4.80 15.64 12.78
C LEU A 207 6.06 14.82 12.51
N CYS A 208 6.09 14.04 11.43
CA CYS A 208 7.26 13.29 10.97
C CYS A 208 8.14 14.09 9.99
N GLY A 209 7.80 15.35 9.68
CA GLY A 209 8.54 16.19 8.73
C GLY A 209 8.20 15.93 7.26
N ILE A 210 7.03 15.36 6.99
CA ILE A 210 6.50 15.17 5.63
C ILE A 210 5.41 16.23 5.41
N ASP A 211 5.64 17.13 4.46
CA ASP A 211 4.75 18.27 4.17
C ASP A 211 3.87 18.05 2.91
N ASP A 212 4.18 17.03 2.12
CA ASP A 212 3.48 16.68 0.88
C ASP A 212 3.13 15.19 0.86
N VAL A 213 2.02 14.84 0.21
CA VAL A 213 1.72 13.46 -0.21
C VAL A 213 1.83 13.35 -1.73
N ALA A 214 2.22 12.19 -2.23
CA ALA A 214 2.28 11.91 -3.66
C ALA A 214 0.89 11.63 -4.22
N SER A 215 0.56 12.26 -5.34
CA SER A 215 -0.56 11.92 -6.21
C SER A 215 -0.02 11.52 -7.58
N PHE A 216 -0.67 10.56 -8.24
CA PHE A 216 -0.21 9.99 -9.50
C PHE A 216 -1.20 10.26 -10.63
N ARG A 217 -0.68 10.55 -11.81
CA ARG A 217 -1.42 10.58 -13.08
C ARG A 217 -0.55 9.96 -14.15
N HIS A 218 -1.11 9.05 -14.95
CA HIS A 218 -0.33 8.27 -15.92
C HIS A 218 0.99 7.74 -15.34
N ARG A 219 0.93 7.26 -14.09
CA ARG A 219 2.08 6.70 -13.34
C ARG A 219 3.21 7.68 -13.06
N GLN A 220 2.93 8.98 -13.16
CA GLN A 220 3.88 10.05 -12.81
C GLN A 220 3.44 10.71 -11.50
N ALA A 221 4.36 10.75 -10.54
CA ALA A 221 4.13 11.37 -9.25
C ALA A 221 4.15 12.90 -9.34
N SER A 222 3.27 13.52 -8.56
CA SER A 222 3.28 14.96 -8.27
C SER A 222 3.02 15.18 -6.78
N PRO A 223 3.72 16.13 -6.14
CA PRO A 223 3.48 16.44 -4.74
C PRO A 223 2.15 17.19 -4.57
N VAL A 224 1.44 16.87 -3.49
CA VAL A 224 0.24 17.58 -3.05
C VAL A 224 0.48 18.05 -1.61
N PRO A 225 0.55 19.37 -1.37
CA PRO A 225 0.81 19.90 -0.03
C PRO A 225 -0.28 19.50 0.96
N ILE A 226 0.12 18.94 2.10
CA ILE A 226 -0.79 18.52 3.17
C ILE A 226 -1.64 19.71 3.65
N ALA A 227 -1.04 20.89 3.76
CA ALA A 227 -1.74 22.11 4.15
C ALA A 227 -2.95 22.42 3.22
N SER A 228 -2.85 22.08 1.93
CA SER A 228 -3.94 22.30 0.96
C SER A 228 -5.09 21.29 1.08
N LEU A 229 -4.83 20.14 1.71
CA LEU A 229 -5.82 19.11 1.99
C LEU A 229 -6.55 19.40 3.30
N GLN A 230 -5.81 19.85 4.32
CA GLN A 230 -6.40 20.20 5.62
C GLN A 230 -7.29 21.44 5.56
N SER A 231 -6.96 22.42 4.71
CA SER A 231 -7.76 23.65 4.56
C SER A 231 -9.12 23.45 3.87
N ARG A 232 -9.39 22.27 3.31
CA ARG A 232 -10.65 21.97 2.61
C ARG A 232 -11.75 21.44 3.54
N GLU A 233 -11.38 21.07 4.77
CA GLU A 233 -12.33 20.57 5.77
C GLU A 233 -12.71 21.59 6.86
N SER A 234 -12.09 22.78 6.83
CA SER A 234 -12.44 23.93 7.69
C SER A 234 -13.46 24.86 7.04
#